data_AF-A0A9X9MPR2-F1
#
_entry.id   AF-A0A9X9MPR2-F1
#
_cell.length_a   1.000
_cell.length_b   1.000
_cell.length_c   1.000
_cell.angle_alpha   90.00
_cell.angle_beta   90.00
_cell.angle_gamma   90.00
#
_symmetry.space_group_name_H-M   'P 1'
#
loop_
_entity.id
_entity.type
_entity.pdbx_description
1 polymer ?
#
loop_
_entity_poly.entity_id
_entity_poly.type
_entity_poly.pdbx_seq_one_letter_code
_entity_poly.pdbx_strand_id
1 'polypeptide(L)'
;MDSSSLKQRSTPRPHDASSAPTDVKSSDVKSAASSTSSIEVGDEEVGTSAPAAVADNGWPDDHPAIKDLPLAVRRVVSLEDDPTLPTLTFRYFVLTLLFVIPGAFLSQMSHYRTTSAPYSIFFVQIASDYVGMWMAKVLPAWQIRLPGTRFGFNLNPGPWGVKEHVLVTLSAASGASYNLAYAPISIAELYFNQRVHPAVAIVFMWAIVWTGYAFAAISRQFLLYDPQYPCFHRLCQTALFETQKKQREKPSATSRRQIIIFWSVLAGITLWQFLPEFAFPMLGSLALLCWIAPRNPTANFIGSGFGGMGFLNLSLDWSNISGLSYSGNLFLTPFWTQVLVFLAFVINCWILIPAAKFGNLSGSYKHGLMTNKVLTSRFPNPAAVYLLTHYSERNSLSPQVTPHSTGHAKPDGLR
;
A
#
# COMPACT_ATOMS: atom_id res chain seq x y z
N MET A 1 -10.96 -9.41 56.71
CA MET A 1 -11.96 -8.78 55.83
C MET A 1 -11.46 -8.91 54.40
N ASP A 2 -11.45 -10.10 53.78
CA ASP A 2 -12.58 -11.00 53.50
C ASP A 2 -13.68 -10.30 52.68
N SER A 3 -14.25 -10.84 51.59
CA SER A 3 -13.93 -12.00 50.72
C SER A 3 -14.67 -11.79 49.37
N SER A 4 -14.63 -12.62 48.32
CA SER A 4 -14.06 -13.96 48.08
C SER A 4 -13.69 -14.13 46.58
N SER A 5 -13.41 -15.35 46.11
CA SER A 5 -13.13 -15.70 44.71
C SER A 5 -14.37 -16.09 43.89
N LEU A 6 -14.35 -15.85 42.57
CA LEU A 6 -15.20 -16.59 41.61
C LEU A 6 -14.37 -17.12 40.44
N LYS A 7 -13.98 -18.40 40.54
CA LYS A 7 -13.58 -19.25 39.41
C LYS A 7 -14.80 -20.04 38.98
N GLN A 8 -15.13 -20.07 37.69
CA GLN A 8 -15.99 -21.11 37.13
C GLN A 8 -15.26 -21.86 36.01
N ARG A 9 -15.29 -23.19 36.13
CA ARG A 9 -14.76 -24.18 35.20
C ARG A 9 -15.85 -25.23 35.06
N SER A 10 -16.35 -25.46 33.86
CA SER A 10 -17.32 -26.50 33.57
C SER A 10 -16.83 -27.38 32.41
N THR A 11 -16.72 -28.67 32.70
CA THR A 11 -16.46 -29.75 31.72
C THR A 11 -17.67 -30.71 31.73
N PRO A 12 -17.91 -31.45 30.64
CA PRO A 12 -19.25 -31.99 30.32
C PRO A 12 -19.52 -33.40 30.90
N ARG A 13 -20.76 -33.90 30.72
CA ARG A 13 -21.10 -35.33 30.76
C ARG A 13 -22.11 -35.72 29.65
N PRO A 14 -22.10 -36.98 29.19
CA PRO A 14 -22.94 -37.49 28.12
C PRO A 14 -24.21 -38.19 28.64
N HIS A 15 -25.11 -38.57 27.71
CA HIS A 15 -26.12 -39.62 27.92
C HIS A 15 -26.30 -40.48 26.67
N ASP A 16 -26.64 -41.75 26.90
CA ASP A 16 -26.55 -42.86 25.96
C ASP A 16 -27.73 -43.00 24.96
N ALA A 17 -27.54 -43.90 23.99
CA ALA A 17 -28.52 -44.24 22.95
C ALA A 17 -29.40 -45.44 23.31
N SER A 18 -30.61 -45.54 22.72
CA SER A 18 -31.21 -46.83 22.31
C SER A 18 -32.45 -46.68 21.41
N SER A 19 -32.55 -47.57 20.42
CA SER A 19 -33.76 -48.16 19.78
C SER A 19 -34.79 -47.30 19.01
N ALA A 20 -35.02 -47.71 17.76
CA ALA A 20 -36.07 -47.30 16.80
C ALA A 20 -37.27 -48.31 16.86
N PRO A 21 -38.19 -48.44 15.86
CA PRO A 21 -38.53 -47.61 14.69
C PRO A 21 -40.04 -47.34 14.51
N THR A 22 -40.45 -46.61 13.45
CA THR A 22 -41.80 -46.75 12.86
C THR A 22 -41.85 -46.29 11.39
N ASP A 23 -42.37 -47.14 10.50
CA ASP A 23 -42.57 -46.87 9.07
C ASP A 23 -43.88 -46.12 8.77
N VAL A 24 -43.88 -45.20 7.80
CA VAL A 24 -45.06 -44.86 6.97
C VAL A 24 -44.64 -44.69 5.51
N LYS A 25 -45.48 -45.19 4.58
CA LYS A 25 -45.23 -45.38 3.14
C LYS A 25 -45.71 -44.22 2.24
N SER A 26 -45.34 -44.34 0.95
CA SER A 26 -46.01 -43.82 -0.27
C SER A 26 -45.69 -42.38 -0.70
N SER A 27 -45.66 -42.02 -2.00
CA SER A 27 -45.45 -42.79 -3.25
C SER A 27 -45.20 -41.83 -4.44
N ASP A 28 -44.65 -42.38 -5.52
CA ASP A 28 -44.26 -41.80 -6.82
C ASP A 28 -45.06 -40.61 -7.42
N VAL A 29 -44.34 -39.64 -8.02
CA VAL A 29 -44.70 -39.00 -9.32
C VAL A 29 -43.41 -38.72 -10.13
N LYS A 30 -43.49 -38.82 -11.46
CA LYS A 30 -42.39 -38.75 -12.45
C LYS A 30 -42.47 -37.47 -13.31
N SER A 31 -41.43 -37.22 -14.13
CA SER A 31 -41.32 -36.18 -15.18
C SER A 31 -41.05 -34.72 -14.70
N ALA A 32 -40.36 -33.86 -15.46
CA ALA A 32 -39.74 -33.99 -16.80
C ALA A 32 -38.39 -33.25 -16.88
N ALA A 33 -37.61 -33.55 -17.93
CA ALA A 33 -36.32 -32.93 -18.20
C ALA A 33 -36.43 -31.56 -18.91
N SER A 34 -35.41 -30.72 -18.73
CA SER A 34 -35.02 -29.71 -19.73
C SER A 34 -33.50 -29.69 -19.85
N SER A 35 -32.99 -29.91 -21.06
CA SER A 35 -31.57 -30.03 -21.38
C SER A 35 -30.97 -28.68 -21.78
N THR A 36 -29.69 -28.44 -21.48
CA THR A 36 -28.90 -27.43 -22.19
C THR A 36 -27.44 -27.87 -22.29
N SER A 37 -27.10 -28.39 -23.48
CA SER A 37 -25.77 -28.55 -24.09
C SER A 37 -24.51 -28.58 -23.20
N SER A 38 -23.90 -29.76 -23.14
CA SER A 38 -22.47 -29.95 -22.85
C SER A 38 -21.58 -29.18 -23.83
N ILE A 39 -20.46 -28.63 -23.34
CA ILE A 39 -19.26 -28.38 -24.15
C ILE A 39 -18.15 -29.20 -23.51
N GLU A 40 -17.76 -30.29 -24.17
CA GLU A 40 -16.58 -31.06 -23.80
C GLU A 40 -15.33 -30.26 -24.19
N VAL A 41 -14.45 -30.03 -23.22
CA VAL A 41 -13.08 -29.56 -23.48
C VAL A 41 -12.19 -30.76 -23.21
N GLY A 42 -11.51 -31.23 -24.25
CA GLY A 42 -10.79 -32.50 -24.23
C GLY A 42 -9.58 -32.52 -23.29
N ASP A 43 -9.27 -33.73 -22.81
CA ASP A 43 -8.10 -34.00 -21.99
C ASP A 43 -6.80 -33.88 -22.81
N GLU A 44 -6.08 -32.77 -22.66
CA GLU A 44 -4.64 -32.75 -22.97
C GLU A 44 -3.84 -33.18 -21.74
N GLU A 45 -3.07 -34.26 -21.88
CA GLU A 45 -2.15 -34.74 -20.84
C GLU A 45 -1.06 -33.71 -20.53
N VAL A 46 -1.29 -32.89 -19.49
CA VAL A 46 -0.21 -32.09 -18.90
C VAL A 46 0.72 -33.03 -18.15
N GLY A 47 1.85 -33.34 -18.80
CA GLY A 47 2.84 -34.28 -18.31
C GLY A 47 3.27 -34.03 -16.86
N THR A 48 3.36 -35.12 -16.09
CA THR A 48 3.54 -35.16 -14.64
C THR A 48 4.86 -34.51 -14.16
N SER A 49 4.91 -33.18 -14.10
CA SER A 49 5.85 -32.48 -13.24
C SER A 49 5.39 -32.66 -11.79
N ALA A 50 6.25 -33.24 -10.95
CA ALA A 50 5.92 -33.58 -9.56
C ALA A 50 5.24 -32.41 -8.82
N PRO A 51 4.16 -32.65 -8.06
CA PRO A 51 3.49 -31.59 -7.32
C PRO A 51 4.50 -30.92 -6.40
N ALA A 52 4.64 -29.60 -6.53
CA ALA A 52 5.52 -28.80 -5.69
C ALA A 52 5.23 -29.15 -4.22
N ALA A 53 6.27 -29.61 -3.52
CA ALA A 53 6.15 -30.31 -2.25
C ALA A 53 5.12 -29.62 -1.34
N VAL A 54 4.02 -30.34 -1.06
CA VAL A 54 2.93 -29.86 -0.22
C VAL A 54 3.57 -29.37 1.08
N ALA A 55 3.27 -28.13 1.45
CA ALA A 55 3.68 -27.57 2.73
C ALA A 55 2.88 -28.27 3.82
N ASP A 56 3.31 -29.48 4.18
CA ASP A 56 2.75 -30.26 5.26
C ASP A 56 2.99 -29.49 6.56
N ASN A 57 1.90 -28.99 7.15
CA ASN A 57 1.91 -28.34 8.45
C ASN A 57 1.89 -29.36 9.60
N GLY A 58 1.90 -30.66 9.32
CA GLY A 58 1.73 -31.75 10.29
C GLY A 58 0.26 -31.99 10.68
N TRP A 59 -0.68 -31.29 10.04
CA TRP A 59 -2.12 -31.39 10.30
C TRP A 59 -2.84 -32.00 9.09
N PRO A 60 -3.65 -33.06 9.26
CA PRO A 60 -4.53 -33.56 8.21
C PRO A 60 -5.51 -32.49 7.73
N ASP A 61 -5.76 -32.40 6.42
CA ASP A 61 -6.67 -31.41 5.82
C ASP A 61 -8.13 -31.49 6.34
N ASP A 62 -8.52 -32.64 6.88
CA ASP A 62 -9.85 -32.90 7.46
C ASP A 62 -9.97 -32.51 8.95
N HIS A 63 -8.92 -32.01 9.58
CA HIS A 63 -8.94 -31.71 11.02
C HIS A 63 -9.99 -30.62 11.34
N PRO A 64 -10.90 -30.84 12.31
CA PRO A 64 -12.07 -29.96 12.52
C PRO A 64 -11.72 -28.51 12.85
N ALA A 65 -10.56 -28.26 13.48
CA ALA A 65 -10.10 -26.90 13.78
C ALA A 65 -9.57 -26.12 12.55
N ILE A 66 -9.33 -26.80 11.43
CA ILE A 66 -8.71 -26.26 10.21
C ILE A 66 -9.67 -26.30 9.01
N LYS A 67 -10.69 -27.17 9.06
CA LYS A 67 -11.66 -27.42 8.00
C LYS A 67 -12.35 -26.16 7.43
N ASP A 68 -12.55 -25.13 8.26
CA ASP A 68 -13.22 -23.89 7.85
C ASP A 68 -12.26 -22.83 7.27
N LEU A 69 -10.94 -23.04 7.36
CA LEU A 69 -9.94 -22.14 6.78
C LEU A 69 -9.82 -22.36 5.26
N PRO A 70 -9.74 -21.30 4.44
CA PRO A 70 -9.45 -21.41 3.02
C PRO A 70 -8.09 -22.10 2.76
N LEU A 71 -8.02 -22.98 1.75
CA LEU A 71 -6.80 -23.74 1.41
C LEU A 71 -5.56 -22.85 1.19
N ALA A 72 -5.77 -21.64 0.64
CA ALA A 72 -4.71 -20.65 0.44
C ALA A 72 -4.10 -20.14 1.76
N VAL A 73 -4.90 -20.05 2.85
CA VAL A 73 -4.40 -19.67 4.18
C VAL A 73 -3.63 -20.84 4.80
N ARG A 74 -4.21 -22.05 4.75
CA ARG A 74 -3.60 -23.28 5.31
C ARG A 74 -2.19 -23.52 4.78
N ARG A 75 -2.01 -23.48 3.45
CA ARG A 75 -0.71 -23.78 2.80
C ARG A 75 0.37 -22.73 3.06
N VAL A 76 -0.03 -21.54 3.51
CA VAL A 76 0.83 -20.36 3.60
C VAL A 76 1.29 -20.07 5.03
N VAL A 77 0.38 -20.18 6.00
CA VAL A 77 0.59 -19.73 7.39
C VAL A 77 0.91 -20.92 8.28
N SER A 78 1.96 -20.85 9.10
CA SER A 78 2.20 -21.89 10.11
C SER A 78 1.17 -21.77 11.25
N LEU A 79 0.62 -22.91 11.67
CA LEU A 79 -0.44 -22.98 12.68
C LEU A 79 0.08 -23.12 14.12
N GLU A 80 1.40 -23.20 14.29
CA GLU A 80 2.10 -23.39 15.56
C GLU A 80 2.81 -22.10 15.98
N ASP A 81 2.63 -21.66 17.22
CA ASP A 81 3.32 -20.48 17.78
C ASP A 81 4.20 -20.85 18.97
N ASP A 82 5.43 -20.32 18.99
CA ASP A 82 6.32 -20.40 20.15
C ASP A 82 6.18 -19.13 21.02
N PRO A 83 5.53 -19.20 22.19
CA PRO A 83 5.33 -18.05 23.06
C PRO A 83 6.63 -17.55 23.73
N THR A 84 7.73 -18.30 23.67
CA THR A 84 9.00 -17.96 24.34
C THR A 84 9.90 -17.00 23.54
N LEU A 85 9.63 -16.84 22.24
CA LEU A 85 10.43 -15.98 21.36
C LEU A 85 10.40 -14.50 21.79
N PRO A 86 11.56 -13.83 21.93
CA PRO A 86 11.63 -12.43 22.31
C PRO A 86 11.02 -11.52 21.24
N THR A 87 10.43 -10.40 21.65
CA THR A 87 9.68 -9.48 20.78
C THR A 87 10.23 -8.05 20.79
N LEU A 88 10.32 -7.44 21.99
CA LEU A 88 10.82 -6.08 22.21
C LEU A 88 12.30 -6.10 22.61
N THR A 89 13.18 -6.20 21.62
CA THR A 89 14.64 -6.27 21.83
C THR A 89 15.33 -4.98 21.40
N PHE A 90 16.61 -4.83 21.77
CA PHE A 90 17.43 -3.70 21.29
C PHE A 90 17.46 -3.60 19.76
N ARG A 91 17.56 -4.75 19.07
CA ARG A 91 17.54 -4.84 17.61
C ARG A 91 16.25 -4.27 17.02
N TYR A 92 15.10 -4.56 17.62
CA TYR A 92 13.81 -4.01 17.20
C TYR A 92 13.80 -2.47 17.25
N PHE A 93 14.27 -1.84 18.33
CA PHE A 93 14.31 -0.37 18.43
C PHE A 93 15.28 0.28 17.43
N VAL A 94 16.46 -0.32 17.21
CA VAL A 94 17.43 0.18 16.22
C VAL A 94 16.89 0.06 14.79
N LEU A 95 16.32 -1.09 14.43
CA LEU A 95 15.78 -1.33 13.09
C LEU A 95 14.52 -0.50 12.81
N THR A 96 13.65 -0.31 13.80
CA THR A 96 12.49 0.58 13.63
C THR A 96 12.91 2.02 13.39
N LEU A 97 13.85 2.58 14.16
CA LEU A 97 14.38 3.92 13.88
C LEU A 97 15.01 4.01 12.47
N LEU A 98 15.78 3.00 12.08
CA LEU A 98 16.46 2.92 10.78
C LEU A 98 15.48 2.91 9.58
N PHE A 99 14.34 2.22 9.69
CA PHE A 99 13.37 2.13 8.58
C PHE A 99 12.19 3.12 8.69
N VAL A 100 11.87 3.64 9.88
CA VAL A 100 10.80 4.62 10.09
C VAL A 100 11.25 6.01 9.68
N ILE A 101 12.42 6.49 10.14
CA ILE A 101 12.82 7.89 9.92
C ILE A 101 13.02 8.22 8.43
N PRO A 102 13.80 7.45 7.65
CA PRO A 102 13.91 7.69 6.21
C PRO A 102 12.60 7.40 5.47
N GLY A 103 11.86 6.38 5.92
CA GLY A 103 10.55 6.02 5.34
C GLY A 103 9.54 7.15 5.43
N ALA A 104 9.41 7.78 6.61
CA ALA A 104 8.54 8.93 6.84
C ALA A 104 8.93 10.13 5.96
N PHE A 105 10.22 10.41 5.84
CA PHE A 105 10.73 11.48 4.98
C PHE A 105 10.40 11.24 3.49
N LEU A 106 10.70 10.04 2.97
CA LEU A 106 10.38 9.66 1.60
C LEU A 106 8.87 9.67 1.33
N SER A 107 8.08 9.12 2.26
CA SER A 107 6.61 9.09 2.21
C SER A 107 6.00 10.49 2.17
N GLN A 108 6.52 11.42 2.98
CA GLN A 108 6.06 12.80 2.99
C GLN A 108 6.47 13.57 1.72
N MET A 109 7.66 13.33 1.18
CA MET A 109 8.08 13.88 -0.12
C MET A 109 7.17 13.37 -1.26
N SER A 110 6.87 12.07 -1.29
CA SER A 110 6.00 11.47 -2.31
C SER A 110 4.60 12.08 -2.34
N HIS A 111 4.06 12.54 -1.21
CA HIS A 111 2.73 13.19 -1.17
C HIS A 111 2.70 14.59 -1.82
N TYR A 112 3.85 15.25 -1.96
CA TYR A 112 3.95 16.53 -2.68
C TYR A 112 4.44 16.38 -4.13
N ARG A 113 4.75 15.14 -4.57
CA ARG A 113 5.12 14.86 -5.97
C ARG A 113 3.86 14.59 -6.80
N THR A 114 3.84 15.05 -8.05
CA THR A 114 2.73 14.82 -8.99
C THR A 114 2.53 13.34 -9.34
N THR A 115 3.60 12.53 -9.31
CA THR A 115 3.56 11.07 -9.35
C THR A 115 4.02 10.50 -8.01
N SER A 116 3.11 10.10 -7.13
CA SER A 116 3.47 9.59 -5.81
C SER A 116 3.98 8.14 -5.88
N ALA A 117 5.21 7.90 -5.41
CA ALA A 117 5.75 6.56 -5.22
C ALA A 117 5.55 6.15 -3.75
N PRO A 118 4.69 5.15 -3.42
CA PRO A 118 4.44 4.78 -2.03
C PRO A 118 5.65 4.08 -1.40
N TYR A 119 5.94 4.38 -0.12
CA TYR A 119 6.99 3.70 0.62
C TYR A 119 6.65 2.21 0.81
N SER A 120 7.41 1.33 0.16
CA SER A 120 7.08 -0.09 0.08
C SER A 120 7.35 -0.82 1.40
N ILE A 121 6.29 -1.35 2.00
CA ILE A 121 6.42 -2.16 3.22
C ILE A 121 7.11 -3.51 2.97
N PHE A 122 6.99 -4.07 1.75
CA PHE A 122 7.69 -5.29 1.36
C PHE A 122 9.21 -5.08 1.30
N PHE A 123 9.67 -3.88 0.89
CA PHE A 123 11.09 -3.54 0.96
C PHE A 123 11.60 -3.59 2.40
N VAL A 124 10.87 -2.97 3.35
CA VAL A 124 11.26 -3.02 4.78
C VAL A 124 11.24 -4.45 5.31
N GLN A 125 10.23 -5.25 4.96
CA GLN A 125 10.15 -6.66 5.36
C GLN A 125 11.37 -7.48 4.87
N ILE A 126 11.81 -7.27 3.62
CA ILE A 126 12.99 -7.97 3.09
C ILE A 126 14.28 -7.43 3.73
N ALA A 127 14.48 -6.11 3.73
CA ALA A 127 15.69 -5.49 4.22
C ALA A 127 15.92 -5.71 5.73
N SER A 128 14.88 -5.61 6.55
CA SER A 128 14.96 -5.80 8.00
C SER A 128 15.31 -7.23 8.42
N ASP A 129 14.98 -8.25 7.62
CA ASP A 129 15.42 -9.62 7.89
C ASP A 129 16.92 -9.78 7.66
N TYR A 130 17.46 -9.24 6.56
CA TYR A 130 18.90 -9.27 6.30
C TYR A 130 19.70 -8.47 7.32
N VAL A 131 19.28 -7.24 7.63
CA VAL A 131 19.96 -6.40 8.63
C VAL A 131 19.78 -7.00 10.04
N GLY A 132 18.63 -7.57 10.37
CA GLY A 132 18.38 -8.27 11.63
C GLY A 132 19.24 -9.52 11.81
N MET A 133 19.39 -10.34 10.76
CA MET A 133 20.33 -11.47 10.73
C MET A 133 21.79 -11.03 10.84
N TRP A 134 22.17 -9.92 10.21
CA TRP A 134 23.52 -9.35 10.33
C TRP A 134 23.78 -8.85 11.76
N MET A 135 22.84 -8.09 12.33
CA MET A 135 22.88 -7.65 13.73
C MET A 135 22.97 -8.83 14.70
N ALA A 136 22.22 -9.92 14.47
CA ALA A 136 22.28 -11.13 15.29
C ALA A 136 23.65 -11.83 15.28
N LYS A 137 24.45 -11.64 14.22
CA LYS A 137 25.82 -12.20 14.11
C LYS A 137 26.91 -11.25 14.62
N VAL A 138 26.69 -9.94 14.52
CA VAL A 138 27.71 -8.91 14.83
C VAL A 138 27.58 -8.37 16.26
N LEU A 139 26.37 -8.24 16.82
CA LEU A 139 26.23 -7.70 18.17
C LEU A 139 26.64 -8.72 19.24
N PRO A 140 27.45 -8.32 20.24
CA PRO A 140 27.73 -9.17 21.39
C PRO A 140 26.48 -9.30 22.28
N ALA A 141 26.33 -10.46 22.94
CA ALA A 141 25.26 -10.73 23.90
C ALA A 141 25.51 -10.05 25.26
N TRP A 142 25.82 -8.76 25.26
CA TRP A 142 26.06 -7.97 26.46
C TRP A 142 24.75 -7.55 27.11
N GLN A 143 24.68 -7.76 28.43
CA GLN A 143 23.54 -7.38 29.25
C GLN A 143 23.82 -6.03 29.93
N ILE A 144 23.44 -4.94 29.26
CA ILE A 144 23.63 -3.58 29.78
C ILE A 144 22.55 -3.28 30.82
N ARG A 145 22.98 -2.94 32.04
CA ARG A 145 22.13 -2.35 33.08
C ARG A 145 22.16 -0.84 32.95
N LEU A 146 21.01 -0.19 32.89
CA LEU A 146 20.91 1.26 32.77
C LEU A 146 21.36 1.90 34.10
N PRO A 147 22.38 2.78 34.11
CA PRO A 147 22.89 3.38 35.33
C PRO A 147 21.79 4.16 36.06
N GLY A 148 21.62 3.89 37.35
CA GLY A 148 20.58 4.50 38.19
C GLY A 148 19.20 3.84 38.15
N THR A 149 18.99 2.76 37.38
CA THR A 149 17.71 2.02 37.37
C THR A 149 17.89 0.52 37.58
N ARG A 150 16.80 -0.18 37.92
CA ARG A 150 16.77 -1.67 37.96
C ARG A 150 16.59 -2.30 36.57
N PHE A 151 16.41 -1.50 35.53
CA PHE A 151 16.19 -2.00 34.17
C PHE A 151 17.52 -2.29 33.48
N GLY A 152 17.59 -3.44 32.82
CA GLY A 152 18.69 -3.79 31.94
C GLY A 152 18.17 -4.57 30.74
N PHE A 153 18.84 -4.42 29.61
CA PHE A 153 18.48 -5.07 28.35
C PHE A 153 19.69 -5.82 27.79
N ASN A 154 19.42 -6.89 27.04
CA ASN A 154 20.44 -7.62 26.30
C ASN A 154 20.50 -7.07 24.87
N LEU A 155 21.69 -6.77 24.38
CA LEU A 155 21.93 -6.31 23.00
C LEU A 155 21.61 -7.41 21.97
N ASN A 156 21.90 -8.65 22.31
CA ASN A 156 21.69 -9.81 21.46
C ASN A 156 21.12 -10.98 22.29
N PRO A 157 19.79 -11.00 22.54
CA PRO A 157 19.15 -11.98 23.42
C PRO A 157 19.05 -13.39 22.82
N GLY A 158 19.40 -13.59 21.55
CA GLY A 158 19.29 -14.87 20.85
C GLY A 158 19.34 -14.72 19.33
N PRO A 159 19.06 -15.78 18.55
CA PRO A 159 18.93 -15.67 17.10
C PRO A 159 17.87 -14.65 16.67
N TRP A 160 17.89 -14.23 15.41
CA TRP A 160 16.91 -13.30 14.86
C TRP A 160 15.52 -13.95 14.80
N GLY A 161 14.56 -13.42 15.55
CA GLY A 161 13.22 -13.99 15.70
C GLY A 161 12.25 -13.60 14.58
N VAL A 162 11.24 -14.43 14.34
CA VAL A 162 10.12 -14.04 13.43
C VAL A 162 9.28 -12.94 14.07
N LYS A 163 9.06 -12.99 15.39
CA LYS A 163 8.25 -12.00 16.11
C LYS A 163 8.90 -10.60 16.12
N GLU A 164 10.21 -10.50 16.38
CA GLU A 164 10.96 -9.23 16.23
C GLU A 164 10.81 -8.65 14.82
N HIS A 165 10.95 -9.49 13.80
CA HIS A 165 10.92 -9.12 12.39
C HIS A 165 9.53 -8.61 11.93
N VAL A 166 8.47 -9.32 12.32
CA VAL A 166 7.08 -8.89 12.12
C VAL A 166 6.83 -7.56 12.85
N LEU A 167 7.35 -7.39 14.07
CA LEU A 167 7.15 -6.18 14.87
C LEU A 167 7.88 -4.96 14.26
N VAL A 168 9.12 -5.12 13.77
CA VAL A 168 9.84 -4.07 13.01
C VAL A 168 9.04 -3.64 11.80
N THR A 169 8.55 -4.61 11.02
CA THR A 169 7.78 -4.33 9.80
C THR A 169 6.45 -3.63 10.14
N LEU A 170 5.69 -4.12 11.12
CA LEU A 170 4.43 -3.49 11.54
C LEU A 170 4.63 -2.04 12.00
N SER A 171 5.69 -1.80 12.77
CA SER A 171 6.04 -0.46 13.27
C SER A 171 6.53 0.46 12.16
N ALA A 172 7.23 -0.06 11.14
CA ALA A 172 7.57 0.69 9.94
C ALA A 172 6.33 1.05 9.10
N ALA A 173 5.38 0.12 8.93
CA ALA A 173 4.12 0.38 8.23
C ALA A 173 3.28 1.47 8.90
N SER A 174 3.30 1.51 10.24
CA SER A 174 2.62 2.49 11.08
C SER A 174 3.34 3.83 11.13
N GLY A 175 4.66 3.84 11.33
CA GLY A 175 5.43 5.06 11.59
C GLY A 175 5.89 5.83 10.34
N ALA A 176 6.07 5.14 9.20
CA ALA A 176 6.52 5.77 7.96
C ALA A 176 5.38 6.30 7.07
N SER A 177 4.12 5.98 7.40
CA SER A 177 2.95 6.22 6.54
C SER A 177 1.76 6.73 7.35
N TYR A 178 0.68 7.14 6.67
CA TYR A 178 -0.64 7.40 7.27
C TYR A 178 -0.81 8.59 8.23
N ASN A 179 0.18 9.47 8.43
CA ASN A 179 -0.01 10.70 9.19
C ASN A 179 -0.73 11.80 8.38
N LEU A 180 -2.06 11.74 8.28
CA LEU A 180 -2.88 12.69 7.51
C LEU A 180 -2.86 14.14 8.03
N ALA A 181 -2.28 14.40 9.21
CA ALA A 181 -2.22 15.73 9.81
C ALA A 181 -1.35 16.73 9.02
N TYR A 182 -0.48 16.28 8.09
CA TYR A 182 0.28 17.19 7.24
C TYR A 182 -0.63 18.08 6.38
N ALA A 183 -1.80 17.59 5.97
CA ALA A 183 -2.68 18.30 5.05
C ALA A 183 -3.18 19.64 5.63
N PRO A 184 -3.87 19.70 6.80
CA PRO A 184 -4.30 20.96 7.38
C PRO A 184 -3.14 21.90 7.76
N ILE A 185 -1.99 21.36 8.20
CA ILE A 185 -0.79 22.17 8.47
C ILE A 185 -0.31 22.86 7.18
N SER A 186 -0.18 22.09 6.09
CA SER A 186 0.28 22.64 4.82
C SER A 186 -0.71 23.65 4.22
N ILE A 187 -2.02 23.43 4.38
CA ILE A 187 -3.05 24.37 3.91
C ILE A 187 -3.02 25.67 4.73
N ALA A 188 -2.83 25.61 6.06
CA ALA A 188 -2.70 26.79 6.91
C ALA A 188 -1.52 27.69 6.49
N GLU A 189 -0.37 27.09 6.17
CA GLU A 189 0.78 27.83 5.67
C GLU A 189 0.58 28.33 4.22
N LEU A 190 0.07 27.48 3.32
CA LEU A 190 0.00 27.76 1.89
C LEU A 190 -1.10 28.76 1.49
N TYR A 191 -2.29 28.65 2.11
CA TYR A 191 -3.47 29.46 1.74
C TYR A 191 -3.75 30.60 2.72
N PHE A 192 -3.50 30.39 4.02
CA PHE A 192 -3.78 31.38 5.05
C PHE A 192 -2.52 32.15 5.51
N ASN A 193 -1.34 31.79 4.98
CA ASN A 193 -0.04 32.37 5.36
C ASN A 193 0.25 32.28 6.87
N GLN A 194 -0.34 31.29 7.54
CA GLN A 194 -0.18 31.06 8.99
C GLN A 194 0.85 29.95 9.23
N ARG A 195 2.07 30.34 9.62
CA ARG A 195 3.13 29.38 9.98
C ARG A 195 2.88 28.81 11.37
N VAL A 196 2.49 27.54 11.43
CA VAL A 196 2.37 26.78 12.68
C VAL A 196 3.76 26.50 13.25
N HIS A 197 3.98 26.77 14.53
CA HIS A 197 5.26 26.49 15.19
C HIS A 197 5.56 24.97 15.17
N PRO A 198 6.77 24.50 14.80
CA PRO A 198 7.06 23.07 14.61
C PRO A 198 6.71 22.19 15.82
N ALA A 199 6.94 22.66 17.04
CA ALA A 199 6.56 21.92 18.24
C ALA A 199 5.05 21.68 18.37
N VAL A 200 4.22 22.66 17.97
CA VAL A 200 2.75 22.54 17.96
C VAL A 200 2.33 21.55 16.87
N ALA A 201 2.96 21.63 15.69
CA ALA A 201 2.72 20.69 14.59
C ALA A 201 3.02 19.23 15.01
N ILE A 202 4.13 18.98 15.70
CA ILE A 202 4.49 17.63 16.20
C ILE A 202 3.46 17.11 17.21
N VAL A 203 3.04 17.93 18.19
CA VAL A 203 2.05 17.51 19.19
C VAL A 203 0.67 17.27 18.54
N PHE A 204 0.27 18.10 17.58
CA PHE A 204 -0.95 17.92 16.80
C PHE A 204 -0.92 16.64 15.94
N MET A 205 0.21 16.35 15.29
CA MET A 205 0.44 15.11 14.55
C MET A 205 0.31 13.87 15.47
N TRP A 206 0.93 13.89 16.65
CA TRP A 206 0.79 12.79 17.62
C TRP A 206 -0.65 12.62 18.13
N ALA A 207 -1.34 13.73 18.43
CA ALA A 207 -2.73 13.68 18.87
C ALA A 207 -3.63 12.99 17.82
N ILE A 208 -3.51 13.36 16.54
CA ILE A 208 -4.28 12.75 15.44
C ILE A 208 -3.99 11.25 15.31
N VAL A 209 -2.73 10.84 15.40
CA VAL A 209 -2.33 9.43 15.32
C VAL A 209 -2.89 8.62 16.51
N TRP A 210 -2.81 9.16 17.74
CA TRP A 210 -3.39 8.52 18.93
C TRP A 210 -4.92 8.42 18.85
N THR A 211 -5.61 9.48 18.41
CA THR A 211 -7.06 9.46 18.19
C THR A 211 -7.43 8.41 17.13
N GLY A 212 -6.66 8.29 16.04
CA GLY A 212 -6.85 7.26 15.01
C GLY A 212 -6.73 5.84 15.58
N TYR A 213 -5.72 5.58 16.41
CA TYR A 213 -5.58 4.27 17.07
C TYR A 213 -6.67 3.99 18.12
N ALA A 214 -7.16 5.01 18.82
CA ALA A 214 -8.29 4.87 19.74
C ALA A 214 -9.58 4.46 19.00
N PHE A 215 -9.89 5.11 17.88
CA PHE A 215 -11.02 4.69 17.03
C PHE A 215 -10.83 3.28 16.47
N ALA A 216 -9.64 2.93 15.98
CA ALA A 216 -9.35 1.57 15.50
C ALA A 216 -9.53 0.50 16.60
N ALA A 217 -9.19 0.81 17.84
CA ALA A 217 -9.40 -0.09 18.98
C ALA A 217 -10.88 -0.29 19.32
N ILE A 218 -11.71 0.76 19.18
CA ILE A 218 -13.19 0.65 19.29
C ILE A 218 -13.74 -0.19 18.14
N SER A 219 -13.32 0.09 16.89
CA SER A 219 -13.77 -0.65 15.70
C SER A 219 -13.45 -2.15 15.76
N ARG A 220 -12.41 -2.57 16.49
CA ARG A 220 -12.07 -3.99 16.68
C ARG A 220 -13.21 -4.80 17.31
N GLN A 221 -14.10 -4.18 18.08
CA GLN A 221 -15.26 -4.85 18.69
C GLN A 221 -16.34 -5.24 17.67
N PHE A 222 -16.39 -4.56 16.51
CA PHE A 222 -17.34 -4.84 15.42
C PHE A 222 -16.76 -5.75 14.34
N LEU A 223 -15.48 -6.13 14.42
CA LEU A 223 -14.81 -6.93 13.41
C LEU A 223 -15.21 -8.40 13.56
N LEU A 224 -16.02 -8.90 12.63
CA LEU A 224 -16.33 -10.32 12.52
C LEU A 224 -15.09 -11.09 12.03
N TYR A 225 -14.59 -12.01 12.85
CA TYR A 225 -13.48 -12.90 12.49
C TYR A 225 -13.99 -14.14 11.75
N ASP A 226 -14.55 -13.93 10.56
CA ASP A 226 -14.95 -15.03 9.67
C ASP A 226 -13.74 -15.54 8.86
N PRO A 227 -13.30 -16.80 9.01
CA PRO A 227 -12.17 -17.36 8.27
C PRO A 227 -12.38 -17.38 6.74
N GLN A 228 -13.61 -17.31 6.25
CA GLN A 228 -13.92 -17.35 4.81
C GLN A 228 -13.44 -16.10 4.04
N TYR A 229 -13.18 -14.97 4.73
CA TYR A 229 -12.82 -13.70 4.11
C TYR A 229 -11.37 -13.26 4.43
N PRO A 230 -10.35 -13.92 3.85
CA PRO A 230 -8.95 -13.59 4.12
C PRO A 230 -8.54 -12.24 3.52
N CYS A 231 -7.86 -11.42 4.31
CA CYS A 231 -7.24 -10.18 3.83
C CYS A 231 -5.99 -10.48 2.96
N PHE A 232 -6.18 -10.69 1.65
CA PHE A 232 -5.11 -11.08 0.70
C PHE A 232 -3.81 -10.25 0.82
N HIS A 233 -3.90 -8.93 1.00
CA HIS A 233 -2.70 -8.10 1.17
C HIS A 233 -1.87 -8.52 2.40
N ARG A 234 -2.52 -8.84 3.52
CA ARG A 234 -1.85 -9.36 4.73
C ARG A 234 -1.36 -10.79 4.53
N LEU A 235 -2.14 -11.63 3.84
CA LEU A 235 -1.76 -13.01 3.53
C LEU A 235 -0.45 -13.08 2.73
N CYS A 236 -0.21 -12.15 1.80
CA CYS A 236 1.05 -12.07 1.07
C CYS A 236 2.22 -11.60 1.95
N GLN A 237 1.99 -10.71 2.92
CA GLN A 237 3.02 -10.36 3.91
C GLN A 237 3.37 -11.55 4.80
N THR A 238 2.37 -12.30 5.30
CA THR A 238 2.60 -13.51 6.11
C THR A 238 3.28 -14.62 5.31
N ALA A 239 2.92 -14.81 4.03
CA ALA A 239 3.61 -15.74 3.14
C ALA A 239 5.11 -15.43 3.02
N LEU A 240 5.44 -14.14 2.88
CA LEU A 240 6.83 -13.71 2.80
C LEU A 240 7.56 -13.92 4.14
N PHE A 241 6.94 -13.65 5.29
CA PHE A 241 7.52 -13.97 6.61
C PHE A 241 7.78 -15.47 6.78
N GLU A 242 6.84 -16.33 6.38
CA GLU A 242 6.96 -17.79 6.50
C GLU A 242 8.03 -18.36 5.55
N THR A 243 8.15 -17.83 4.34
CA THR A 243 9.26 -18.20 3.46
C THR A 243 10.61 -17.75 4.05
N GLN A 244 10.74 -16.51 4.55
CA GLN A 244 11.97 -16.02 5.20
C GLN A 244 12.34 -16.87 6.44
N LYS A 245 11.37 -17.21 7.29
CA LYS A 245 11.52 -18.16 8.41
C LYS A 245 12.07 -19.51 7.94
N LYS A 246 11.40 -20.15 6.97
CA LYS A 246 11.81 -21.45 6.41
C LYS A 246 13.22 -21.39 5.79
N GLN A 247 13.60 -20.29 5.14
CA GLN A 247 14.95 -20.14 4.57
C GLN A 247 16.05 -19.93 5.62
N ARG A 248 15.72 -19.36 6.78
CA ARG A 248 16.65 -19.23 7.93
C ARG A 248 16.86 -20.56 8.64
N GLU A 249 15.81 -21.35 8.81
CA GLU A 249 15.85 -22.66 9.47
C GLU A 249 16.46 -23.75 8.56
N LYS A 250 16.13 -23.73 7.26
CA LYS A 250 16.54 -24.75 6.28
C LYS A 250 17.02 -24.08 4.97
N PRO A 251 18.24 -23.52 4.94
CA PRO A 251 18.77 -22.84 3.75
C PRO A 251 18.94 -23.81 2.59
N SER A 252 18.14 -23.64 1.54
CA SER A 252 18.16 -24.46 0.32
C SER A 252 18.97 -23.81 -0.82
N ALA A 253 19.49 -24.61 -1.76
CA ALA A 253 20.16 -24.08 -2.95
C ALA A 253 19.22 -23.19 -3.79
N THR A 254 17.94 -23.56 -3.87
CA THR A 254 16.86 -22.79 -4.52
C THR A 254 16.69 -21.40 -3.90
N SER A 255 16.77 -21.30 -2.56
CA SER A 255 16.75 -20.02 -1.82
C SER A 255 17.81 -19.05 -2.30
N ARG A 256 19.07 -19.53 -2.34
CA ARG A 256 20.20 -18.69 -2.74
C ARG A 256 20.03 -18.15 -4.16
N ARG A 257 19.43 -18.94 -5.07
CA ARG A 257 19.05 -18.50 -6.41
C ARG A 257 17.92 -17.47 -6.39
N GLN A 258 16.88 -17.66 -5.59
CA GLN A 258 15.79 -16.67 -5.42
C GLN A 258 16.30 -15.33 -4.91
N ILE A 259 17.24 -15.34 -3.95
CA ILE A 259 17.89 -14.12 -3.42
C ILE A 259 18.70 -13.41 -4.50
N ILE A 260 19.50 -14.14 -5.29
CA ILE A 260 20.24 -13.56 -6.42
C ILE A 260 19.30 -12.95 -7.46
N ILE A 261 18.21 -13.65 -7.81
CA ILE A 261 17.19 -13.13 -8.74
C ILE A 261 16.55 -11.85 -8.17
N PHE A 262 16.18 -11.83 -6.88
CA PHE A 262 15.62 -10.64 -6.24
C PHE A 262 16.56 -9.43 -6.33
N TRP A 263 17.84 -9.58 -5.97
CA TRP A 263 18.80 -8.47 -6.04
C TRP A 263 19.09 -8.03 -7.48
N SER A 264 19.15 -8.96 -8.43
CA SER A 264 19.31 -8.64 -9.86
C SER A 264 18.10 -7.88 -10.42
N VAL A 265 16.88 -8.29 -10.06
CA VAL A 265 15.63 -7.61 -10.48
C VAL A 265 15.52 -6.25 -9.80
N LEU A 266 15.86 -6.13 -8.51
CA LEU A 266 15.88 -4.86 -7.80
C LEU A 266 16.85 -3.87 -8.47
N ALA A 267 18.08 -4.30 -8.75
CA ALA A 267 19.06 -3.48 -9.47
C ALA A 267 18.57 -3.10 -10.87
N GLY A 268 17.99 -4.05 -11.62
CA GLY A 268 17.42 -3.80 -12.94
C GLY A 268 16.28 -2.77 -12.92
N ILE A 269 15.35 -2.85 -11.95
CA ILE A 269 14.25 -1.89 -11.80
C ILE A 269 14.77 -0.53 -11.31
N THR A 270 15.76 -0.48 -10.42
CA THR A 270 16.38 0.79 -9.99
C THR A 270 17.07 1.50 -11.15
N LEU A 271 17.80 0.76 -12.00
CA LEU A 271 18.40 1.29 -13.23
C LEU A 271 17.33 1.69 -14.26
N TRP A 272 16.24 0.92 -14.38
CA TRP A 272 15.11 1.28 -15.22
C TRP A 272 14.46 2.59 -14.78
N GLN A 273 14.22 2.82 -13.49
CA GLN A 273 13.54 4.00 -12.97
C GLN A 273 14.32 5.31 -13.23
N PHE A 274 15.64 5.24 -13.35
CA PHE A 274 16.47 6.38 -13.79
C PHE A 274 16.16 6.82 -15.23
N LEU A 275 15.67 5.91 -16.08
CA LEU A 275 15.36 6.19 -17.49
C LEU A 275 14.15 7.16 -17.65
N PRO A 276 12.95 6.89 -17.10
CA PRO A 276 11.82 7.83 -17.19
C PRO A 276 11.88 8.99 -16.19
N GLU A 277 12.66 8.92 -15.10
CA GLU A 277 12.76 10.05 -14.16
C GLU A 277 13.86 11.06 -14.53
N PHE A 278 14.99 10.63 -15.09
CA PHE A 278 16.14 11.51 -15.37
C PHE A 278 16.54 11.56 -16.84
N ALA A 279 16.77 10.41 -17.48
CA ALA A 279 17.35 10.39 -18.83
C ALA A 279 16.37 10.86 -19.93
N PHE A 280 15.12 10.37 -19.88
CA PHE A 280 14.08 10.68 -20.87
C PHE A 280 12.69 10.85 -20.20
N PRO A 281 12.41 12.00 -19.56
CA PRO A 281 11.14 12.27 -18.88
C PRO A 281 9.85 12.07 -19.70
N MET A 282 9.95 12.10 -21.04
CA MET A 282 8.82 11.81 -21.93
C MET A 282 8.27 10.38 -21.73
N LEU A 283 9.10 9.42 -21.33
CA LEU A 283 8.71 8.02 -21.09
C LEU A 283 7.71 7.86 -19.93
N GLY A 284 7.59 8.86 -19.03
CA GLY A 284 6.58 8.86 -17.96
C GLY A 284 5.15 9.15 -18.42
N SER A 285 4.94 9.71 -19.63
CA SER A 285 3.60 9.95 -20.20
C SER A 285 3.67 10.06 -21.73
N LEU A 286 3.58 8.92 -22.40
CA LEU A 286 3.47 8.76 -23.85
C LEU A 286 2.00 8.98 -24.27
N ALA A 287 1.57 10.24 -24.24
CA ALA A 287 0.22 10.65 -24.61
C ALA A 287 0.05 10.69 -26.15
N LEU A 288 -0.28 9.55 -26.77
CA LEU A 288 -0.39 9.39 -28.22
C LEU A 288 -1.29 10.46 -28.87
N LEU A 289 -2.40 10.79 -28.22
CA LEU A 289 -3.37 11.77 -28.71
C LEU A 289 -2.83 13.21 -28.70
N CYS A 290 -1.86 13.52 -27.82
CA CYS A 290 -1.13 14.81 -27.83
C CYS A 290 -0.09 14.87 -28.96
N TRP A 291 0.47 13.74 -29.40
CA TRP A 291 1.40 13.69 -30.53
C TRP A 291 0.70 13.86 -31.87
N ILE A 292 -0.52 13.31 -32.02
CA ILE A 292 -1.31 13.41 -33.25
C ILE A 292 -1.85 14.82 -33.46
N ALA A 293 -2.27 15.52 -32.41
CA ALA A 293 -2.92 16.83 -32.50
C ALA A 293 -2.35 17.89 -31.52
N PRO A 294 -1.04 18.19 -31.55
CA PRO A 294 -0.34 18.95 -30.51
C PRO A 294 -0.83 20.40 -30.33
N ARG A 295 -1.43 21.00 -31.36
CA ARG A 295 -1.98 22.37 -31.31
C ARG A 295 -3.43 22.44 -30.84
N ASN A 296 -4.11 21.32 -30.63
CA ASN A 296 -5.51 21.32 -30.24
C ASN A 296 -5.65 21.21 -28.69
N PRO A 297 -6.17 22.25 -28.01
CA PRO A 297 -6.27 22.24 -26.54
C PRO A 297 -7.28 21.21 -26.00
N THR A 298 -8.27 20.77 -26.79
CA THR A 298 -9.18 19.70 -26.35
C THR A 298 -8.50 18.33 -26.43
N ALA A 299 -7.79 18.06 -27.53
CA ALA A 299 -6.98 16.85 -27.70
C ALA A 299 -5.92 16.72 -26.59
N ASN A 300 -5.17 17.79 -26.32
CA ASN A 300 -4.16 17.79 -25.26
C ASN A 300 -4.76 17.51 -23.87
N PHE A 301 -5.97 18.01 -23.58
CA PHE A 301 -6.65 17.70 -22.32
C PHE A 301 -7.19 16.26 -22.25
N ILE A 302 -7.67 15.71 -23.37
CA ILE A 302 -8.12 14.32 -23.44
C ILE A 302 -6.95 13.35 -23.25
N GLY A 303 -5.82 13.61 -23.92
CA GLY A 303 -4.67 12.71 -23.95
C GLY A 303 -3.67 12.85 -22.80
N SER A 304 -3.50 14.03 -22.20
CA SER A 304 -2.44 14.25 -21.19
C SER A 304 -2.66 13.44 -19.92
N GLY A 305 -1.61 12.76 -19.44
CA GLY A 305 -1.63 12.03 -18.16
C GLY A 305 -1.42 12.92 -16.93
N PHE A 306 -0.61 13.97 -17.02
CA PHE A 306 -0.24 14.81 -15.87
C PHE A 306 -1.14 16.03 -15.63
N GLY A 307 -2.00 16.38 -16.59
CA GLY A 307 -2.90 17.54 -16.52
C GLY A 307 -4.18 17.38 -17.34
N GLY A 308 -4.59 16.13 -17.57
CA GLY A 308 -5.72 15.77 -18.44
C GLY A 308 -6.39 14.47 -18.00
N MET A 309 -7.07 13.81 -18.92
CA MET A 309 -7.88 12.60 -18.67
C MET A 309 -7.14 11.29 -18.96
N GLY A 310 -5.90 11.35 -19.46
CA GLY A 310 -5.04 10.19 -19.72
C GLY A 310 -5.52 9.21 -20.79
N PHE A 311 -6.42 9.61 -21.70
CA PHE A 311 -6.92 8.72 -22.74
C PHE A 311 -5.82 8.38 -23.76
N LEU A 312 -5.57 7.07 -23.98
CA LEU A 312 -4.46 6.56 -24.79
C LEU A 312 -3.07 7.10 -24.36
N ASN A 313 -2.89 7.33 -23.06
CA ASN A 313 -1.61 7.65 -22.46
C ASN A 313 -0.93 6.38 -21.91
N LEU A 314 0.22 6.01 -22.48
CA LEU A 314 1.04 4.91 -21.98
C LEU A 314 2.14 5.47 -21.07
N SER A 315 2.46 4.78 -19.99
CA SER A 315 3.59 5.14 -19.11
C SER A 315 4.59 3.99 -19.07
N LEU A 316 5.88 4.33 -19.05
CA LEU A 316 6.99 3.42 -18.71
C LEU A 316 7.62 3.76 -17.35
N ASP A 317 7.16 4.84 -16.70
CA ASP A 317 7.41 5.14 -15.29
C ASP A 317 6.56 4.24 -14.39
N TRP A 318 7.24 3.44 -13.55
CA TRP A 318 6.57 2.56 -12.59
C TRP A 318 5.89 3.34 -11.46
N SER A 319 6.34 4.55 -11.12
CA SER A 319 5.65 5.42 -10.14
C SER A 319 4.26 5.83 -10.65
N ASN A 320 4.14 6.15 -11.94
CA ASN A 320 2.86 6.48 -12.57
C ASN A 320 1.95 5.24 -12.72
N ILE A 321 2.49 4.09 -13.17
CA ILE A 321 1.73 2.82 -13.28
C ILE A 321 1.23 2.36 -11.89
N SER A 322 2.11 2.41 -10.89
CA SER A 322 1.78 2.02 -9.52
C SER A 322 0.95 3.06 -8.76
N GLY A 323 0.62 4.22 -9.35
CA GLY A 323 -0.35 5.17 -8.78
C GLY A 323 -1.72 4.55 -8.54
N LEU A 324 -2.13 3.55 -9.33
CA LEU A 324 -3.34 2.75 -9.10
C LEU A 324 -3.28 1.95 -7.78
N SER A 325 -2.09 1.77 -7.18
CA SER A 325 -1.90 1.02 -5.93
C SER A 325 -2.56 1.69 -4.71
N TYR A 326 -2.92 2.97 -4.79
CA TYR A 326 -3.81 3.61 -3.81
C TYR A 326 -5.21 2.96 -3.76
N SER A 327 -5.66 2.37 -4.88
CA SER A 327 -6.88 1.54 -4.98
C SER A 327 -6.62 0.04 -4.76
N GLY A 328 -5.36 -0.36 -4.55
CA GLY A 328 -4.93 -1.75 -4.32
C GLY A 328 -3.82 -2.20 -5.28
N ASN A 329 -2.91 -3.05 -4.80
CA ASN A 329 -1.84 -3.61 -5.63
C ASN A 329 -2.45 -4.51 -6.71
N LEU A 330 -2.22 -4.22 -7.99
CA LEU A 330 -2.81 -4.94 -9.13
C LEU A 330 -2.68 -6.46 -9.01
N PHE A 331 -1.49 -6.96 -8.63
CA PHE A 331 -1.22 -8.39 -8.46
C PHE A 331 -1.94 -9.06 -7.28
N LEU A 332 -2.50 -8.29 -6.34
CA LEU A 332 -3.13 -8.78 -5.11
C LEU A 332 -4.66 -8.57 -5.10
N THR A 333 -5.15 -7.61 -5.88
CA THR A 333 -6.58 -7.33 -6.03
C THR A 333 -7.25 -8.35 -6.95
N PRO A 334 -8.38 -8.98 -6.57
CA PRO A 334 -9.14 -9.87 -7.43
C PRO A 334 -9.56 -9.20 -8.75
N PHE A 335 -9.61 -9.97 -9.84
CA PHE A 335 -9.93 -9.46 -11.18
C PHE A 335 -11.23 -8.63 -11.23
N TRP A 336 -12.30 -9.10 -10.59
CA TRP A 336 -13.57 -8.35 -10.52
C TRP A 336 -13.42 -6.99 -9.83
N THR A 337 -12.58 -6.89 -8.78
CA THR A 337 -12.27 -5.61 -8.13
C THR A 337 -11.49 -4.69 -9.06
N GLN A 338 -10.55 -5.22 -9.84
CA GLN A 338 -9.82 -4.45 -10.86
C GLN A 338 -10.77 -3.88 -11.93
N VAL A 339 -11.70 -4.70 -12.43
CA VAL A 339 -12.70 -4.29 -13.43
C VAL A 339 -13.62 -3.19 -12.86
N LEU A 340 -14.05 -3.29 -11.60
CA LEU A 340 -14.87 -2.26 -10.95
C LEU A 340 -14.09 -0.95 -10.73
N VAL A 341 -12.82 -1.02 -10.32
CA VAL A 341 -11.94 0.17 -10.20
C VAL A 341 -11.71 0.81 -11.57
N PHE A 342 -11.50 0.02 -12.62
CA PHE A 342 -11.38 0.52 -13.98
C PHE A 342 -12.68 1.16 -14.49
N LEU A 343 -13.85 0.55 -14.23
CA LEU A 343 -15.15 1.14 -14.57
C LEU A 343 -15.37 2.47 -13.82
N ALA A 344 -15.02 2.53 -12.54
CA ALA A 344 -15.06 3.77 -11.76
C ALA A 344 -14.11 4.83 -12.33
N PHE A 345 -12.92 4.45 -12.78
CA PHE A 345 -11.99 5.35 -13.49
C PHE A 345 -12.59 5.85 -14.81
N VAL A 346 -13.18 4.98 -15.64
CA VAL A 346 -13.86 5.39 -16.90
C VAL A 346 -14.99 6.37 -16.63
N ILE A 347 -15.85 6.10 -15.64
CA ILE A 347 -16.97 6.99 -15.29
C ILE A 347 -16.46 8.34 -14.78
N ASN A 348 -15.49 8.38 -13.87
CA ASN A 348 -14.98 9.64 -13.33
C ASN A 348 -14.13 10.42 -14.34
N CYS A 349 -13.12 9.77 -14.93
CA CYS A 349 -12.13 10.44 -15.75
C CYS A 349 -12.56 10.66 -17.21
N TRP A 350 -13.36 9.76 -17.81
CA TRP A 350 -13.76 9.86 -19.21
C TRP A 350 -15.21 10.33 -19.43
N ILE A 351 -16.06 10.33 -18.40
CA ILE A 351 -17.44 10.84 -18.48
C ILE A 351 -17.63 12.09 -17.61
N LEU A 352 -17.37 12.01 -16.30
CA LEU A 352 -17.68 13.10 -15.37
C LEU A 352 -16.75 14.32 -15.54
N ILE A 353 -15.44 14.12 -15.64
CA ILE A 353 -14.46 15.20 -15.89
C ILE A 353 -14.76 15.99 -17.20
N PRO A 354 -14.98 15.36 -18.37
CA PRO A 354 -15.31 16.11 -19.58
C PRO A 354 -16.73 16.71 -19.51
N ALA A 355 -17.69 16.04 -18.87
CA ALA A 355 -19.01 16.64 -18.61
C ALA A 355 -18.91 17.90 -17.72
N ALA A 356 -18.02 17.92 -16.72
CA ALA A 356 -17.80 19.08 -15.87
C ALA A 356 -17.00 20.21 -16.56
N LYS A 357 -16.14 19.88 -17.54
CA LYS A 357 -15.33 20.87 -18.28
C LYS A 357 -16.07 21.48 -19.47
N PHE A 358 -16.80 20.68 -20.24
CA PHE A 358 -17.49 21.10 -21.47
C PHE A 358 -18.99 21.29 -21.25
N GLY A 359 -19.60 20.55 -20.34
CA GLY A 359 -20.97 20.77 -19.89
C GLY A 359 -21.06 21.88 -18.84
N ASN A 360 -22.26 22.42 -18.68
CA ASN A 360 -22.49 23.61 -17.84
C ASN A 360 -22.81 23.25 -16.37
N LEU A 361 -22.24 22.14 -15.84
CA LEU A 361 -22.57 21.62 -14.50
C LEU A 361 -22.16 22.55 -13.34
N SER A 362 -21.23 23.49 -13.58
CA SER A 362 -20.99 24.64 -12.69
C SER A 362 -20.19 25.69 -13.45
N GLY A 363 -20.61 26.95 -13.37
CA GLY A 363 -20.05 28.06 -14.15
C GLY A 363 -18.58 28.39 -13.86
N SER A 364 -17.96 27.84 -12.81
CA SER A 364 -16.62 28.20 -12.33
C SER A 364 -15.50 27.23 -12.74
N TYR A 365 -15.80 25.98 -13.13
CA TYR A 365 -14.77 24.95 -13.32
C TYR A 365 -13.94 25.06 -14.62
N LYS A 366 -14.32 25.95 -15.55
CA LYS A 366 -13.66 26.13 -16.86
C LYS A 366 -12.15 26.46 -16.76
N HIS A 367 -11.71 27.05 -15.65
CA HIS A 367 -10.34 27.53 -15.46
C HIS A 367 -9.68 27.04 -14.16
N GLY A 368 -9.80 25.74 -13.85
CA GLY A 368 -9.12 25.17 -12.68
C GLY A 368 -9.11 23.65 -12.53
N LEU A 369 -9.90 22.92 -13.33
CA LEU A 369 -9.97 21.46 -13.25
C LEU A 369 -8.58 20.82 -13.48
N MET A 370 -8.17 19.90 -12.60
CA MET A 370 -6.86 19.21 -12.61
C MET A 370 -5.63 20.15 -12.53
N THR A 371 -5.74 21.32 -11.87
CA THR A 371 -4.61 22.26 -11.76
C THR A 371 -3.61 21.86 -10.67
N ASN A 372 -2.36 21.63 -11.04
CA ASN A 372 -1.24 21.39 -10.12
C ASN A 372 -0.71 22.68 -9.44
N LYS A 373 -1.42 23.82 -9.53
CA LYS A 373 -0.99 25.11 -8.95
C LYS A 373 -0.73 25.06 -7.43
N VAL A 374 -1.38 24.14 -6.71
CA VAL A 374 -1.12 23.91 -5.28
C VAL A 374 0.32 23.44 -5.04
N LEU A 375 0.86 22.61 -5.94
CA LEU A 375 2.20 22.03 -5.89
C LEU A 375 3.28 22.90 -6.57
N THR A 376 2.87 23.93 -7.33
CA THR A 376 3.77 24.75 -8.18
C THR A 376 3.61 26.26 -7.99
N SER A 377 2.94 26.68 -6.91
CA SER A 377 2.79 28.10 -6.58
C SER A 377 4.14 28.73 -6.24
N ARG A 378 4.47 29.80 -6.98
CA ARG A 378 5.78 30.46 -6.97
C ARG A 378 5.94 31.34 -5.73
N PHE A 379 6.49 30.80 -4.64
CA PHE A 379 6.84 31.59 -3.47
C PHE A 379 8.13 32.40 -3.68
N PRO A 380 8.27 33.58 -3.06
CA PRO A 380 9.41 34.50 -3.29
C PRO A 380 10.76 34.05 -2.68
N ASN A 381 10.85 32.89 -2.05
CA ASN A 381 12.11 32.35 -1.50
C ASN A 381 12.68 31.23 -2.41
N PRO A 382 13.83 31.44 -3.09
CA PRO A 382 14.30 30.54 -4.14
C PRO A 382 14.83 29.17 -3.64
N ALA A 383 15.13 29.02 -2.34
CA ALA A 383 15.86 27.87 -1.81
C ALA A 383 15.16 26.50 -1.97
N ALA A 384 13.83 26.44 -1.94
CA ALA A 384 13.08 25.18 -2.06
C ALA A 384 12.78 24.78 -3.52
N VAL A 385 12.88 25.72 -4.46
CA VAL A 385 12.53 25.53 -5.88
C VAL A 385 13.73 24.99 -6.67
N TYR A 386 14.95 25.41 -6.31
CA TYR A 386 16.19 25.08 -7.03
C TYR A 386 16.51 23.59 -7.19
N LEU A 387 16.02 22.72 -6.31
CA LEU A 387 16.24 21.27 -6.38
C LEU A 387 15.20 20.50 -7.23
N LEU A 388 14.11 21.15 -7.66
CA LEU A 388 12.99 20.48 -8.36
C LEU A 388 12.64 21.07 -9.73
N THR A 389 13.18 22.23 -10.14
CA THR A 389 12.76 22.90 -11.38
C THR A 389 13.80 23.05 -12.49
N HIS A 390 15.01 22.50 -12.34
CA HIS A 390 16.07 22.58 -13.35
C HIS A 390 15.86 21.65 -14.58
N TYR A 391 14.67 21.68 -15.18
CA TYR A 391 14.43 21.12 -16.52
C TYR A 391 13.36 21.83 -17.37
N SER A 392 12.67 22.86 -16.86
CA SER A 392 11.54 23.50 -17.57
C SER A 392 11.85 24.85 -18.26
N GLU A 393 13.06 25.39 -18.11
CA GLU A 393 13.45 26.69 -18.70
C GLU A 393 14.42 26.55 -19.89
N ARG A 394 13.98 25.90 -20.98
CA ARG A 394 14.71 26.00 -22.26
C ARG A 394 13.89 26.01 -23.55
N ASN A 395 12.56 26.12 -23.50
CA ASN A 395 11.72 26.16 -24.71
C ASN A 395 10.52 27.15 -24.65
N SER A 396 10.46 28.04 -23.66
CA SER A 396 9.38 29.04 -23.50
C SER A 396 9.85 30.47 -23.77
N LEU A 397 10.51 30.69 -24.91
CA LEU A 397 10.76 32.02 -25.48
C LEU A 397 9.89 32.23 -26.73
N SER A 398 8.66 32.67 -26.51
CA SER A 398 7.88 33.42 -27.50
C SER A 398 7.24 34.64 -26.83
N PRO A 399 7.12 35.80 -27.51
CA PRO A 399 6.87 37.06 -26.81
C PRO A 399 5.41 37.19 -26.36
N GLN A 400 5.21 37.59 -25.10
CA GLN A 400 3.91 38.07 -24.62
C GLN A 400 3.54 39.37 -25.35
N VAL A 401 2.40 39.37 -26.04
CA VAL A 401 1.82 40.58 -26.64
C VAL A 401 1.27 41.46 -25.52
N THR A 402 1.86 42.64 -25.33
CA THR A 402 1.33 43.68 -24.43
C THR A 402 0.04 44.29 -25.00
N PRO A 403 -1.02 44.49 -24.20
CA PRO A 403 -2.20 45.23 -24.65
C PRO A 403 -1.85 46.71 -24.81
N HIS A 404 -2.05 47.25 -26.03
CA HIS A 404 -1.88 48.67 -26.29
C HIS A 404 -2.92 49.51 -25.53
N SER A 405 -2.46 50.47 -24.72
CA SER A 405 -3.29 51.57 -24.25
C SER A 405 -3.45 52.62 -25.36
N THR A 406 -4.62 52.68 -25.98
CA THR A 406 -4.97 53.78 -26.88
C THR A 406 -5.30 55.03 -26.07
N GLY A 407 -4.41 56.02 -26.13
CA GLY A 407 -4.61 57.31 -25.46
C GLY A 407 -5.65 58.17 -26.19
N HIS A 408 -6.59 58.74 -25.42
CA HIS A 408 -7.33 59.93 -25.80
C HIS A 408 -7.13 61.01 -24.74
N ALA A 409 -6.15 61.89 -24.96
CA ALA A 409 -6.07 63.15 -24.25
C ALA A 409 -6.98 64.17 -24.93
N LYS A 410 -7.72 64.94 -24.13
CA LYS A 410 -8.41 66.17 -24.57
C LYS A 410 -8.08 67.24 -23.52
N PRO A 411 -7.59 68.43 -23.91
CA PRO A 411 -7.03 69.39 -22.98
C PRO A 411 -8.12 70.23 -22.28
N ASP A 412 -7.80 70.68 -21.06
CA ASP A 412 -8.55 71.71 -20.35
C ASP A 412 -8.48 73.07 -21.07
N GLY A 413 -9.55 73.86 -20.94
CA GLY A 413 -9.64 75.22 -21.46
C GLY A 413 -10.62 76.05 -20.63
N LEU A 414 -10.16 77.21 -20.15
CA LEU A 414 -10.90 78.12 -19.26
C LEU A 414 -12.18 78.68 -19.91
N ARG A 415 -13.32 78.60 -19.21
CA ARG A 415 -13.99 79.77 -18.61
C ARG A 415 -15.22 79.38 -17.78
#